data_AF-A0A953RPH0-F1
#
_entry.id   AF-A0A953RPH0-F1
#
_cell.length_a   1.000
_cell.length_b   1.000
_cell.length_c   1.000
_cell.angle_alpha   90.00
_cell.angle_beta   90.00
_cell.angle_gamma   90.00
#
_symmetry.space_group_name_H-M   'P 1'
#
loop_
_entity.id
_entity.type
_entity.pdbx_description
1 polymer ?
#
loop_
_entity_poly.entity_id
_entity_poly.type
_entity_poly.pdbx_seq_one_letter_code
_entity_poly.pdbx_strand_id
1 'polypeptide(L)' 'MGHGRQRQVLLTPGAKAAARELQAGKVNFVSSGVVMNQTGQMGFKALLVRDPDGHAIEIEEK' A
#
# COMPACT_ATOMS: atom_id res chain seq x y z
N MET A 1 5.49 -23.59 14.45
CA MET A 1 6.00 -22.25 14.79
C MET A 1 5.44 -21.29 13.76
N GLY A 2 4.48 -20.44 14.15
CA GLY A 2 3.80 -19.56 13.21
C GLY A 2 4.67 -18.37 12.86
N HIS A 3 5.23 -18.34 11.65
CA HIS A 3 5.81 -17.11 11.11
C HIS A 3 4.67 -16.11 10.94
N GLY A 4 4.53 -15.19 11.90
CA GLY A 4 3.71 -14.01 11.73
C GLY A 4 4.24 -13.24 10.54
N ARG A 5 3.49 -13.26 9.43
CA ARG A 5 3.71 -12.40 8.26
C ARG A 5 3.80 -10.96 8.75
N GLN A 6 5.03 -10.45 8.87
CA GLN A 6 5.30 -9.08 9.25
C GLN A 6 4.79 -8.21 8.10
N ARG A 7 3.61 -7.62 8.28
CA ARG A 7 3.05 -6.67 7.31
C ARG A 7 3.48 -5.28 7.75
N GLN A 8 4.29 -4.62 6.94
CA GLN A 8 4.62 -3.23 7.16
C GLN A 8 3.51 -2.37 6.56
N VAL A 9 2.88 -1.56 7.42
CA VAL A 9 1.80 -0.64 7.05
C VAL A 9 2.28 0.78 7.26
N LEU A 10 2.18 1.60 6.22
CA LEU A 10 2.42 3.04 6.26
C LEU A 10 1.10 3.78 6.12
N LEU A 11 0.86 4.77 6.97
CA LEU A 11 -0.33 5.60 6.90
C LEU A 11 -0.04 6.87 6.11
N THR A 12 -0.95 7.23 5.21
CA THR A 12 -0.88 8.46 4.43
C THR A 12 -2.21 9.22 4.52
N PRO A 13 -2.21 10.55 4.54
CA PRO A 13 -3.44 11.35 4.39
C PRO A 13 -4.02 11.32 2.96
N GLY A 14 -3.31 10.73 1.99
CA GLY A 14 -3.78 10.64 0.61
C GLY A 14 -3.11 9.54 -0.21
N ALA A 15 -3.80 8.42 -0.40
CA ALA A 15 -3.29 7.27 -1.17
C ALA A 15 -3.06 7.61 -2.64
N LYS A 16 -3.89 8.48 -3.24
CA LYS A 16 -3.73 8.88 -4.64
C LYS A 16 -2.49 9.75 -4.88
N ALA A 17 -2.21 10.65 -3.94
CA ALA A 17 -1.00 11.48 -3.98
C ALA A 17 0.25 10.60 -3.79
N ALA A 18 0.24 9.72 -2.79
CA ALA A 18 1.31 8.76 -2.56
C ALA A 18 1.56 7.87 -3.79
N ALA A 19 0.51 7.33 -4.40
CA ALA A 19 0.65 6.51 -5.61
C ALA A 19 1.25 7.28 -6.79
N ARG A 20 1.00 8.59 -6.91
CA ARG A 20 1.59 9.43 -7.96
C ARG A 20 3.08 9.64 -7.72
N GLU A 21 3.47 9.94 -6.48
CA GLU A 21 4.88 10.11 -6.11
C GLU A 21 5.67 8.80 -6.28
N LEU A 22 5.09 7.67 -5.88
CA LEU A 22 5.71 6.35 -6.03
C LEU A 22 5.83 5.92 -7.50
N GLN A 23 4.86 6.28 -8.34
CA GLN A 23 4.97 6.09 -9.80
C GLN A 23 6.08 6.97 -10.40
N ALA A 24 6.18 8.23 -9.98
CA ALA A 24 7.25 9.13 -10.41
C ALA A 24 8.64 8.60 -9.98
N GLY A 25 8.71 8.01 -8.79
CA GLY A 25 9.89 7.32 -8.26
C GLY A 25 10.18 5.94 -8.88
N LYS A 26 9.39 5.49 -9.87
CA LYS A 26 9.51 4.16 -10.52
C LYS A 26 9.48 2.99 -9.53
N VAL A 27 8.75 3.13 -8.44
CA VAL A 27 8.56 2.06 -7.45
C VAL A 27 7.76 0.93 -8.07
N ASN A 28 8.08 -0.31 -7.71
CA ASN A 28 7.39 -1.48 -8.22
C ASN A 28 6.06 -1.69 -7.47
N PHE A 29 4.94 -1.57 -8.18
CA PHE A 29 3.62 -1.77 -7.59
C PHE A 29 3.26 -3.25 -7.63
N VAL A 30 2.80 -3.78 -6.51
CA VAL A 30 2.28 -5.15 -6.40
C VAL A 30 0.78 -5.16 -6.74
N SER A 31 0.05 -4.11 -6.35
CA SER A 31 -1.33 -3.87 -6.80
C SER A 31 -1.34 -3.10 -8.12
N SER A 32 -2.45 -3.15 -8.89
CA SER A 32 -2.62 -2.33 -10.12
C SER A 32 -2.73 -0.82 -9.85
N GLY A 33 -2.36 -0.34 -8.67
CA GLY A 33 -2.51 1.04 -8.19
C GLY A 33 -3.20 1.11 -6.83
N VAL A 34 -3.91 2.22 -6.60
CA VAL A 34 -4.74 2.42 -5.40
C VAL A 34 -5.99 1.55 -5.51
N VAL A 35 -6.11 0.60 -4.59
CA VAL A 35 -7.29 -0.26 -4.43
C VAL A 35 -8.18 0.36 -3.37
N MET A 36 -9.47 0.49 -3.66
CA MET A 36 -10.47 0.83 -2.66
C MET A 36 -11.01 -0.47 -2.08
N ASN A 37 -10.84 -0.67 -0.77
CA ASN A 37 -11.47 -1.78 -0.09
C ASN A 37 -12.74 -1.28 0.59
N GLN A 38 -13.89 -1.75 0.11
CA GLN A 38 -15.22 -1.39 0.64
C GLN A 38 -15.71 -2.36 1.72
N THR A 39 -14.84 -3.21 2.27
CA THR A 39 -15.24 -4.20 3.27
C THR A 39 -15.39 -3.55 4.64
N GLY A 40 -16.60 -3.05 4.94
CA GLY A 40 -16.99 -2.46 6.24
C GLY A 40 -17.62 -1.05 6.14
N GLN A 41 -18.04 -0.49 7.27
CA GLN A 41 -18.70 0.83 7.38
C GLN A 41 -17.80 2.03 7.02
N MET A 42 -16.49 1.81 6.86
CA MET A 42 -15.50 2.80 6.43
C MET A 42 -14.63 2.17 5.34
N GLY A 43 -14.93 2.47 4.08
CA GLY A 43 -14.07 2.08 2.98
C GLY A 43 -12.74 2.82 3.08
N PHE A 44 -11.63 2.10 3.06
CA PHE A 44 -10.29 2.68 3.07
C PHE A 44 -9.62 2.49 1.71
N LYS A 45 -8.75 3.43 1.34
CA LYS A 45 -7.94 3.33 0.12
C LYS A 45 -6.57 2.82 0.50
N ALA A 46 -6.08 1.80 -0.19
CA ALA A 46 -4.75 1.26 0.05
C ALA A 46 -4.01 0.98 -1.25
N LEU A 47 -2.69 0.91 -1.20
CA LEU A 47 -1.87 0.40 -2.28
C LEU A 47 -0.78 -0.52 -1.73
N LEU A 48 -0.35 -1.48 -2.54
CA LEU A 48 0.70 -2.40 -2.17
C LEU A 48 1.89 -2.19 -3.10
N VAL A 49 3.04 -1.88 -2.53
CA VAL A 49 4.30 -1.68 -3.25
C VAL A 49 5.35 -2.66 -2.78
N ARG A 50 6.36 -2.87 -3.61
CA ARG A 50 7.52 -3.70 -3.29
C ARG A 50 8.75 -2.80 -3.17
N ASP A 51 9.46 -2.92 -2.07
CA ASP A 51 10.76 -2.28 -1.91
C ASP A 51 11.83 -2.96 -2.81
N PRO A 52 13.01 -2.35 -2.99
CA PRO A 52 14.10 -2.96 -3.74
C PRO A 52 14.58 -4.32 -3.19
N ASP A 53 14.43 -4.55 -1.88
CA ASP A 53 14.75 -5.81 -1.20
C ASP A 53 13.70 -6.91 -1.44
N GLY A 54 12.56 -6.55 -2.01
CA GLY A 54 11.49 -7.46 -2.36
C GLY A 54 10.37 -7.58 -1.32
N HIS A 55 10.37 -6.81 -0.23
CA HIS A 55 9.31 -6.85 0.77
C HIS A 55 8.07 -6.08 0.32
N ALA A 56 6.90 -6.59 0.71
CA ALA A 56 5.62 -5.96 0.42
C ALA A 56 5.29 -4.93 1.52
N ILE A 57 5.16 -3.66 1.11
CA ILE A 57 4.76 -2.56 1.96
C ILE A 57 3.34 -2.15 1.58
N GLU A 58 2.45 -2.18 2.56
CA GLU A 58 1.08 -1.67 2.41
C GLU A 58 1.04 -0.20 2.82
N ILE A 59 0.40 0.63 1.99
CA ILE A 59 0.19 2.04 2.27
C ILE A 59 -1.31 2.27 2.31
N GLU A 60 -1.83 2.73 3.45
CA GLU A 60 -3.26 2.95 3.69
C GLU A 60 -3.58 4.43 3.89
N GLU A 61 -4.69 4.88 3.31
CA GLU A 61 -5.25 6.20 3.51
C GLU A 61 -6.04 6.24 4.82
N LYS A 62 -5.73 7.21 5.69
CA LYS A 62 -6.43 7.46 6.95
C LYS A 62 -7.06 8.84 6.98
#